data_AF-A0A7W1F7X4-F1
#
_entry.id   AF-A0A7W1F7X4-F1
#
_cell.length_a   1.000
_cell.length_b   1.000
_cell.length_c   1.000
_cell.angle_alpha   90.00
_cell.angle_beta   90.00
_cell.angle_gamma   90.00
#
_symmetry.space_group_name_H-M   'P 1'
#
loop_
_entity.id
_entity.type
_entity.pdbx_description
1 polymer ?
#
loop_
_entity_poly.entity_id
_entity_poly.type
_entity_poly.pdbx_seq_one_letter_code
_entity_poly.pdbx_strand_id
1 'polypeptide(L)'
;GWAARTAANRGQILYRVAELMEGRRAQFESELADGGATNPGRGVDASIDRWVWYAGWADKIAQVLGGSNPVAGPYFNFTVPEPTGVVGIVSPPDQPLLGLVSRLAPAIVSGNTAVVIASERSPLPAVSLAEVLATSDVPAGVVNVLTGVVAELVPWLAGHMDVNAIDVTGVPSELRVDAERAAAENVKRVVCGPDVDPFDEAAQSPYEVTALMEFKTVWHPIGP
;
A
#
# COMPACT_ATOMS: atom_id res chain seq x y z
N GLY A 1 -7.57 12.09 -11.13
CA GLY A 1 -7.11 10.75 -10.73
C GLY A 1 -7.09 10.63 -9.22
N TRP A 2 -6.75 9.46 -8.68
CA TRP A 2 -6.73 9.19 -7.23
C TRP A 2 -5.79 10.11 -6.43
N ALA A 3 -4.58 10.37 -6.95
CA ALA A 3 -3.62 11.30 -6.35
C ALA A 3 -4.17 12.73 -6.14
N ALA A 4 -5.13 13.17 -6.97
CA ALA A 4 -5.72 14.50 -6.89
C ALA A 4 -6.95 14.59 -5.97
N ARG A 5 -7.47 13.45 -5.46
CA ARG A 5 -8.56 13.47 -4.48
C ARG A 5 -8.05 14.04 -3.16
N THR A 6 -8.92 14.75 -2.44
CA THR A 6 -8.56 15.28 -1.12
C THR A 6 -8.24 14.14 -0.16
N ALA A 7 -7.34 14.41 0.79
CA ALA A 7 -6.97 13.45 1.83
C ALA A 7 -8.20 12.93 2.60
N ALA A 8 -9.12 13.83 2.98
CA ALA A 8 -10.37 13.47 3.63
C ALA A 8 -11.24 12.53 2.78
N ASN A 9 -11.35 12.77 1.46
CA ASN A 9 -12.10 11.90 0.57
C ASN A 9 -11.48 10.50 0.45
N ARG A 10 -10.15 10.41 0.39
CA ARG A 10 -9.46 9.11 0.40
C ARG A 10 -9.72 8.36 1.70
N GLY A 11 -9.62 9.04 2.85
CA GLY A 11 -9.91 8.44 4.16
C GLY A 11 -11.33 7.87 4.25
N GLN A 12 -12.35 8.62 3.80
CA GLN A 12 -13.73 8.14 3.79
C GLN A 12 -13.92 6.88 2.94
N ILE A 13 -13.28 6.83 1.76
CA ILE A 13 -13.31 5.65 0.89
C ILE A 13 -12.66 4.45 1.57
N LEU A 14 -11.53 4.64 2.26
CA LEU A 14 -10.87 3.54 2.98
C LEU A 14 -11.66 3.06 4.21
N TYR A 15 -12.37 3.95 4.91
CA TYR A 15 -13.33 3.52 5.93
C TYR A 15 -14.46 2.68 5.33
N ARG A 16 -14.95 3.03 4.14
CA ARG A 16 -15.97 2.25 3.42
C ARG A 16 -15.45 0.88 2.98
N VAL A 17 -14.15 0.74 2.69
CA VAL A 17 -13.49 -0.56 2.45
C VAL A 17 -13.58 -1.43 3.69
N ALA A 18 -13.24 -0.91 4.86
CA ALA A 18 -13.34 -1.64 6.12
C ALA A 18 -14.78 -2.09 6.40
N GLU A 19 -15.76 -1.20 6.19
CA GLU A 19 -17.18 -1.50 6.40
C GLU A 19 -17.71 -2.62 5.47
N LEU A 20 -17.37 -2.56 4.17
CA LEU A 20 -17.79 -3.61 3.23
C LEU A 20 -17.05 -4.93 3.46
N MET A 21 -15.80 -4.88 3.91
CA MET A 21 -15.06 -6.06 4.33
C MET A 21 -15.72 -6.73 5.54
N GLU A 22 -16.16 -5.95 6.54
CA GLU A 22 -16.92 -6.45 7.69
C GLU A 22 -18.21 -7.15 7.25
N GLY A 23 -18.96 -6.54 6.32
CA GLY A 23 -20.17 -7.16 5.74
C GLY A 23 -19.93 -8.49 5.02
N ARG A 24 -18.68 -8.77 4.60
CA ARG A 24 -18.27 -10.01 3.93
C ARG A 24 -17.36 -10.89 4.79
N ARG A 25 -17.27 -10.63 6.10
CA ARG A 25 -16.40 -11.35 7.05
C ARG A 25 -16.42 -12.87 6.87
N ALA A 26 -17.60 -13.47 6.84
CA ALA A 26 -17.75 -14.93 6.73
C ALA A 26 -17.11 -15.50 5.45
N GLN A 27 -17.14 -14.75 4.34
CA GLN A 27 -16.48 -15.15 3.10
C GLN A 27 -14.96 -15.16 3.26
N PHE A 28 -14.38 -14.08 3.81
CA PHE A 28 -12.94 -14.00 4.05
C PHE A 28 -12.45 -15.04 5.06
N GLU A 29 -13.21 -15.32 6.12
CA GLU A 29 -12.88 -16.37 7.08
C GLU A 29 -12.85 -17.75 6.40
N SER A 30 -13.82 -18.05 5.54
CA SER A 30 -13.84 -19.30 4.77
C SER A 30 -12.62 -19.41 3.85
N GLU A 31 -12.32 -18.38 3.07
CA GLU A 31 -11.20 -18.39 2.12
C GLU A 31 -9.84 -18.50 2.81
N LEU A 32 -9.68 -17.86 3.98
CA LEU A 32 -8.49 -17.99 4.81
C LEU A 32 -8.39 -19.40 5.42
N ALA A 33 -9.51 -19.99 5.86
CA ALA A 33 -9.54 -21.36 6.35
C ALA A 33 -9.13 -22.37 5.27
N ASP A 34 -9.65 -22.21 4.05
CA ASP A 34 -9.30 -23.03 2.89
C ASP A 34 -7.82 -22.87 2.51
N GLY A 35 -7.25 -21.68 2.74
CA GLY A 35 -5.82 -21.39 2.62
C GLY A 35 -4.95 -21.91 3.76
N GLY A 36 -5.53 -22.57 4.76
CA GLY A 36 -4.82 -23.18 5.89
C GLY A 36 -4.58 -22.27 7.10
N ALA A 37 -5.28 -21.12 7.21
CA ALA A 37 -5.15 -20.24 8.37
C ALA A 37 -5.72 -20.90 9.65
N THR A 38 -4.91 -20.94 10.71
CA THR A 38 -5.31 -21.54 12.01
C THR A 38 -6.39 -20.73 12.72
N ASN A 39 -6.40 -19.41 12.55
CA ASN A 39 -7.41 -18.52 13.12
C ASN A 39 -7.85 -17.48 12.06
N PRO A 40 -8.76 -17.87 11.14
CA PRO A 40 -9.23 -17.01 10.06
C PRO A 40 -9.88 -15.71 10.58
N GLY A 41 -10.70 -15.81 11.63
CA GLY A 41 -11.39 -14.65 12.22
C GLY A 41 -10.42 -13.56 12.68
N ARG A 42 -9.35 -13.95 13.38
CA ARG A 42 -8.28 -13.00 13.78
C ARG A 42 -7.63 -12.33 12.56
N GLY A 43 -7.43 -13.08 11.47
CA GLY A 43 -6.89 -12.54 10.22
C GLY A 43 -7.79 -11.49 9.58
N VAL A 44 -9.11 -11.72 9.60
CA VAL A 44 -10.11 -10.76 9.11
C VAL A 44 -10.19 -9.53 10.01
N ASP A 45 -10.29 -9.72 11.34
CA ASP A 45 -10.31 -8.64 12.33
C ASP A 45 -9.14 -7.67 12.15
N ALA A 46 -7.92 -8.22 12.17
CA ALA A 46 -6.71 -7.43 12.04
C ALA A 46 -6.64 -6.68 10.69
N SER A 47 -7.20 -7.26 9.62
CA SER A 47 -7.22 -6.62 8.31
C SER A 47 -8.20 -5.46 8.25
N ILE A 48 -9.38 -5.60 8.86
CA ILE A 48 -10.39 -4.54 8.95
C ILE A 48 -9.85 -3.39 9.81
N ASP A 49 -9.26 -3.71 10.96
CA ASP A 49 -8.62 -2.73 11.83
C ASP A 49 -7.48 -1.99 11.11
N ARG A 50 -6.69 -2.69 10.29
CA ARG A 50 -5.62 -2.08 9.48
C ARG A 50 -6.17 -1.05 8.48
N TRP A 51 -7.30 -1.34 7.83
CA TRP A 51 -7.97 -0.37 6.97
C TRP A 51 -8.44 0.86 7.74
N VAL A 52 -9.10 0.67 8.88
CA VAL A 52 -9.57 1.75 9.77
C VAL A 52 -8.40 2.62 10.22
N TRP A 53 -7.29 1.99 10.61
CA TRP A 53 -6.09 2.67 11.07
C TRP A 53 -5.50 3.57 9.99
N TYR A 54 -5.23 3.03 8.80
CA TYR A 54 -4.68 3.84 7.69
C TYR A 54 -5.68 4.87 7.17
N ALA A 55 -6.98 4.57 7.13
CA ALA A 55 -8.01 5.55 6.79
C ALA A 55 -7.95 6.79 7.72
N GLY A 56 -7.72 6.56 9.02
CA GLY A 56 -7.54 7.60 10.02
C GLY A 56 -6.28 8.45 9.82
N TRP A 57 -5.28 7.96 9.08
CA TRP A 57 -4.06 8.70 8.75
C TRP A 57 -4.17 9.58 7.52
N ALA A 58 -5.20 9.40 6.69
CA ALA A 58 -5.28 10.01 5.36
C ALA A 58 -5.03 11.53 5.35
N ASP A 59 -5.59 12.25 6.32
CA ASP A 59 -5.48 13.70 6.48
C ASP A 59 -4.39 14.17 7.45
N LYS A 60 -3.63 13.24 8.04
CA LYS A 60 -2.56 13.52 9.02
C LYS A 60 -1.16 13.35 8.45
N ILE A 61 -1.00 12.55 7.38
CA ILE A 61 0.30 12.25 6.76
C ILE A 61 1.06 13.52 6.40
N ALA A 62 0.42 14.46 5.69
CA ALA A 62 1.08 15.70 5.27
C ALA A 62 1.48 16.60 6.45
N GLN A 63 0.73 16.57 7.55
CA GLN A 63 1.05 17.34 8.75
C GLN A 63 2.21 16.74 9.54
N VAL A 64 2.34 15.41 9.57
CA VAL A 64 3.40 14.72 10.30
C VAL A 64 4.70 14.64 9.50
N LEU A 65 4.62 14.47 8.18
CA LEU A 65 5.79 14.28 7.32
C LEU A 65 6.22 15.55 6.59
N GLY A 66 5.30 16.48 6.34
CA GLY A 66 5.61 17.76 5.72
C GLY A 66 6.07 18.80 6.74
N GLY A 67 6.51 19.96 6.25
CA GLY A 67 6.96 21.02 7.15
C GLY A 67 7.34 22.32 6.46
N SER A 68 7.30 23.40 7.23
CA SER A 68 7.97 24.66 6.89
C SER A 68 9.43 24.55 7.29
N ASN A 69 10.34 24.88 6.38
CA ASN A 69 11.77 24.83 6.64
C ASN A 69 12.30 26.25 6.89
N PRO A 70 12.91 26.53 8.05
CA PRO A 70 13.55 27.81 8.27
C PRO A 70 14.78 27.94 7.38
N VAL A 71 14.82 28.98 6.54
CA VAL A 71 15.93 29.25 5.62
C VAL A 71 16.42 30.68 5.77
N ALA A 72 17.72 30.89 5.53
CA ALA A 72 18.27 32.23 5.44
C ALA A 72 17.85 32.87 4.11
N GLY A 73 17.02 33.91 4.16
CA GLY A 73 16.57 34.65 2.99
C GLY A 73 15.05 34.89 2.97
N PRO A 74 14.56 35.74 2.06
CA PRO A 74 13.14 36.09 1.97
C PRO A 74 12.38 35.00 1.21
N TYR A 75 12.28 33.80 1.78
CA TYR A 75 11.56 32.68 1.18
C TYR A 75 10.64 31.99 2.18
N PHE A 76 9.42 31.68 1.76
CA PHE A 76 8.65 30.59 2.36
C PHE A 76 9.15 29.29 1.75
N ASN A 77 9.82 28.49 2.57
CA ASN A 77 10.26 27.17 2.18
C ASN A 77 9.38 26.12 2.86
N PHE A 78 8.77 25.23 2.08
CA PHE A 78 7.98 24.15 2.62
C PHE A 78 8.24 22.86 1.86
N THR A 79 8.27 21.75 2.58
CA THR A 79 8.38 20.40 2.04
C THR A 79 7.04 19.69 2.18
N VAL A 80 6.54 19.19 1.06
CA VAL A 80 5.26 18.51 0.96
C VAL A 80 5.50 17.07 0.51
N PRO A 81 4.94 16.08 1.21
CA PRO A 81 5.01 14.70 0.75
C PRO A 81 3.96 14.48 -0.36
N GLU A 82 4.39 13.96 -1.49
CA GLU A 82 3.57 13.62 -2.67
C GLU A 82 3.64 12.10 -2.90
N PRO A 83 2.57 11.44 -3.41
CA PRO A 83 2.63 10.01 -3.73
C PRO A 83 3.67 9.73 -4.82
N THR A 84 4.41 8.63 -4.68
CA THR A 84 5.41 8.18 -5.65
C THR A 84 4.80 7.79 -7.01
N GLY A 85 3.53 7.35 -7.06
CA GLY A 85 2.81 7.05 -8.30
C GLY A 85 2.24 5.62 -8.33
N VAL A 86 2.69 4.80 -9.26
CA VAL A 86 2.31 3.39 -9.39
C VAL A 86 3.24 2.51 -8.55
N VAL A 87 2.66 1.71 -7.65
CA VAL A 87 3.39 0.80 -6.77
C VAL A 87 3.08 -0.65 -7.15
N GLY A 88 4.11 -1.43 -7.48
CA GLY A 88 4.01 -2.88 -7.57
C GLY A 88 4.04 -3.51 -6.18
N ILE A 89 3.12 -4.41 -5.87
CA ILE A 89 3.06 -5.09 -4.57
C ILE A 89 2.98 -6.59 -4.79
N VAL A 90 3.84 -7.34 -4.11
CA VAL A 90 3.71 -8.81 -4.03
C VAL A 90 3.15 -9.17 -2.67
N SER A 91 2.00 -9.83 -2.65
CA SER A 91 1.34 -10.25 -1.42
C SER A 91 2.21 -11.26 -0.65
N PRO A 92 2.44 -11.06 0.66
CA PRO A 92 3.09 -12.07 1.49
C PRO A 92 2.34 -13.41 1.43
N PRO A 93 3.05 -14.54 1.29
CA PRO A 93 2.40 -15.84 1.07
C PRO A 93 1.80 -16.46 2.34
N ASP A 94 2.27 -16.05 3.53
CA ASP A 94 1.85 -16.63 4.81
C ASP A 94 0.63 -15.92 5.45
N GLN A 95 0.40 -14.65 5.08
CA GLN A 95 -0.75 -13.86 5.51
C GLN A 95 -1.40 -13.21 4.28
N PRO A 96 -2.12 -13.99 3.46
CA PRO A 96 -2.58 -13.56 2.14
C PRO A 96 -3.59 -12.40 2.17
N LEU A 97 -4.31 -12.20 3.29
CA LEU A 97 -5.22 -11.08 3.49
C LEU A 97 -4.55 -9.97 4.31
N LEU A 98 -4.18 -10.25 5.56
CA LEU A 98 -3.59 -9.26 6.47
C LEU A 98 -2.28 -8.69 5.92
N GLY A 99 -1.39 -9.55 5.42
CA GLY A 99 -0.14 -9.13 4.80
C GLY A 99 -0.37 -8.24 3.58
N LEU A 100 -1.32 -8.60 2.71
CA LEU A 100 -1.69 -7.75 1.56
C LEU A 100 -2.22 -6.39 2.02
N VAL A 101 -3.22 -6.36 2.91
CA VAL A 101 -3.80 -5.10 3.42
C VAL A 101 -2.73 -4.23 4.08
N SER A 102 -1.80 -4.84 4.81
CA SER A 102 -0.69 -4.16 5.48
C SER A 102 0.25 -3.42 4.54
N ARG A 103 0.33 -3.83 3.26
CA ARG A 103 1.13 -3.15 2.22
C ARG A 103 0.29 -2.26 1.33
N LEU A 104 -0.93 -2.68 1.01
CA LEU A 104 -1.83 -1.97 0.10
C LEU A 104 -2.42 -0.70 0.73
N ALA A 105 -2.89 -0.77 1.97
CA ALA A 105 -3.47 0.37 2.66
C ALA A 105 -2.50 1.58 2.78
N PRO A 106 -1.24 1.42 3.23
CA PRO A 106 -0.28 2.53 3.25
C PRO A 106 0.07 3.06 1.86
N ALA A 107 0.03 2.22 0.82
CA ALA A 107 0.26 2.67 -0.54
C ALA A 107 -0.85 3.63 -0.99
N ILE A 108 -2.12 3.21 -0.89
CA ILE A 108 -3.22 3.96 -1.51
C ILE A 108 -3.71 5.14 -0.65
N VAL A 109 -3.50 5.12 0.68
CA VAL A 109 -3.92 6.22 1.56
C VAL A 109 -3.24 7.56 1.20
N SER A 110 -1.97 7.53 0.77
CA SER A 110 -1.23 8.71 0.33
C SER A 110 -1.58 9.18 -1.08
N GLY A 111 -2.34 8.40 -1.83
CA GLY A 111 -2.74 8.72 -3.21
C GLY A 111 -2.00 7.95 -4.30
N ASN A 112 -1.17 6.96 -3.95
CA ASN A 112 -0.61 6.04 -4.94
C ASN A 112 -1.68 5.11 -5.51
N THR A 113 -1.39 4.52 -6.66
CA THR A 113 -2.14 3.39 -7.22
C THR A 113 -1.29 2.12 -7.14
N ALA A 114 -1.91 0.95 -7.10
CA ALA A 114 -1.23 -0.32 -6.91
C ALA A 114 -1.53 -1.33 -8.02
N VAL A 115 -0.50 -2.09 -8.41
CA VAL A 115 -0.60 -3.36 -9.13
C VAL A 115 -0.14 -4.46 -8.18
N VAL A 116 -1.07 -5.32 -7.79
CA VAL A 116 -0.89 -6.35 -6.77
C VAL A 116 -0.76 -7.70 -7.45
N ILE A 117 0.31 -8.44 -7.15
CA ILE A 117 0.39 -9.88 -7.39
C ILE A 117 -0.10 -10.57 -6.11
N ALA A 118 -1.22 -11.27 -6.20
CA ALA A 118 -1.81 -12.01 -5.10
C ALA A 118 -0.93 -13.19 -4.67
N SER A 119 -1.15 -13.71 -3.47
CA SER A 119 -0.48 -14.92 -3.01
C SER A 119 -0.81 -16.09 -3.93
N GLU A 120 0.21 -16.72 -4.51
CA GLU A 120 0.05 -17.86 -5.42
C GLU A 120 -0.67 -19.04 -4.75
N ARG A 121 -0.38 -19.26 -3.45
CA ARG A 121 -0.96 -20.37 -2.67
C ARG A 121 -2.39 -20.10 -2.20
N SER A 122 -2.74 -18.84 -1.98
CA SER A 122 -4.05 -18.43 -1.47
C SER A 122 -4.49 -17.11 -2.11
N PRO A 123 -4.93 -17.15 -3.39
CA PRO A 123 -5.27 -15.94 -4.14
C PRO A 123 -6.69 -15.42 -3.85
N LEU A 124 -7.60 -16.27 -3.35
CA LEU A 124 -9.02 -15.94 -3.18
C LEU A 124 -9.26 -14.71 -2.29
N PRO A 125 -8.58 -14.55 -1.12
CA PRO A 125 -8.76 -13.36 -0.29
C PRO A 125 -8.43 -12.05 -1.04
N ALA A 126 -7.44 -12.06 -1.94
CA ALA A 126 -7.09 -10.89 -2.74
C ALA A 126 -8.15 -10.59 -3.81
N VAL A 127 -8.76 -11.62 -4.41
CA VAL A 127 -9.85 -11.49 -5.38
C VAL A 127 -11.11 -10.94 -4.72
N SER A 128 -11.48 -11.48 -3.56
CA SER A 128 -12.62 -10.99 -2.77
C SER A 128 -12.40 -9.58 -2.25
N LEU A 129 -11.17 -9.23 -1.87
CA LEU A 129 -10.80 -7.85 -1.55
C LEU A 129 -10.93 -6.92 -2.77
N ALA A 130 -10.62 -7.38 -3.99
CA ALA A 130 -10.81 -6.58 -5.20
C ALA A 130 -12.29 -6.23 -5.43
N GLU A 131 -13.22 -7.14 -5.14
CA GLU A 131 -14.66 -6.85 -5.18
C GLU A 131 -15.08 -5.83 -4.12
N VAL A 132 -14.55 -5.96 -2.89
CA VAL A 132 -14.77 -4.97 -1.83
C VAL A 132 -14.31 -3.60 -2.30
N LEU A 133 -13.08 -3.48 -2.79
CA LEU A 133 -12.53 -2.21 -3.30
C LEU A 133 -13.40 -1.62 -4.42
N ALA A 134 -13.82 -2.44 -5.39
CA ALA A 134 -14.66 -2.01 -6.49
C ALA A 134 -16.06 -1.53 -6.05
N THR A 135 -16.55 -2.00 -4.91
CA THR A 135 -17.86 -1.62 -4.35
C THR A 135 -17.77 -0.57 -3.23
N SER A 136 -16.56 -0.16 -2.83
CA SER A 136 -16.29 0.87 -1.81
C SER A 136 -15.98 2.26 -2.39
N ASP A 137 -16.35 2.54 -3.64
CA ASP A 137 -16.04 3.79 -4.35
C ASP A 137 -14.54 4.05 -4.61
N VAL A 138 -13.70 3.02 -4.51
CA VAL A 138 -12.31 3.10 -4.99
C VAL A 138 -12.35 3.25 -6.53
N PRO A 139 -11.80 4.33 -7.10
CA PRO A 139 -11.87 4.54 -8.55
C PRO A 139 -11.20 3.43 -9.34
N ALA A 140 -11.72 3.17 -10.54
CA ALA A 140 -11.12 2.21 -11.47
C ALA A 140 -9.63 2.52 -11.72
N GLY A 141 -8.80 1.48 -11.71
CA GLY A 141 -7.35 1.56 -11.90
C GLY A 141 -6.54 1.91 -10.65
N VAL A 142 -7.16 2.24 -9.51
CA VAL A 142 -6.42 2.54 -8.27
C VAL A 142 -5.80 1.29 -7.67
N VAL A 143 -6.51 0.17 -7.68
CA VAL A 143 -5.98 -1.13 -7.29
C VAL A 143 -6.29 -2.11 -8.41
N ASN A 144 -5.26 -2.79 -8.89
CA ASN A 144 -5.36 -3.82 -9.93
C ASN A 144 -4.75 -5.10 -9.36
N VAL A 145 -5.50 -6.20 -9.35
CA VAL A 145 -5.06 -7.47 -8.76
C VAL A 145 -4.79 -8.48 -9.87
N LEU A 146 -3.62 -9.10 -9.82
CA LEU A 146 -3.17 -10.18 -10.68
C LEU A 146 -3.02 -11.46 -9.85
N THR A 147 -3.46 -12.58 -10.40
CA THR A 147 -3.19 -13.92 -9.87
C THR A 147 -2.33 -14.68 -10.86
N GLY A 148 -1.48 -15.58 -10.38
CA GLY A 148 -0.60 -16.37 -11.24
C GLY A 148 0.68 -16.79 -10.54
N VAL A 149 1.62 -17.30 -11.32
CA VAL A 149 2.92 -17.78 -10.83
C VAL A 149 3.81 -16.58 -10.49
N VAL A 150 4.18 -16.44 -9.23
CA VAL A 150 4.96 -15.28 -8.74
C VAL A 150 6.30 -15.17 -9.45
N ALA A 151 6.96 -16.31 -9.69
CA ALA A 151 8.24 -16.36 -10.38
C ALA A 151 8.19 -15.87 -11.84
N GLU A 152 7.03 -15.97 -12.49
CA GLU A 152 6.84 -15.46 -13.84
C GLU A 152 6.49 -13.97 -13.84
N LEU A 153 5.72 -13.49 -12.87
CA LEU A 153 5.19 -12.13 -12.84
C LEU A 153 6.14 -11.09 -12.23
N VAL A 154 6.90 -11.47 -11.20
CA VAL A 154 7.79 -10.54 -10.46
C VAL A 154 8.84 -9.88 -11.35
N PRO A 155 9.55 -10.58 -12.25
CA PRO A 155 10.54 -9.94 -13.11
C PRO A 155 9.96 -8.83 -13.98
N TRP A 156 8.74 -9.02 -14.51
CA TRP A 156 8.06 -8.01 -15.31
C TRP A 156 7.64 -6.81 -14.47
N LEU A 157 7.05 -7.04 -13.29
CA LEU A 157 6.62 -5.95 -12.42
C LEU A 157 7.83 -5.14 -11.90
N ALA A 158 8.91 -5.82 -11.55
CA ALA A 158 10.14 -5.20 -11.05
C ALA A 158 10.89 -4.42 -12.13
N GLY A 159 10.91 -4.92 -13.38
CA GLY A 159 11.56 -4.26 -14.51
C GLY A 159 10.71 -3.19 -15.21
N HIS A 160 9.41 -3.10 -14.92
CA HIS A 160 8.52 -2.21 -15.67
C HIS A 160 8.90 -0.73 -15.51
N MET A 161 9.07 -0.02 -16.62
CA MET A 161 9.55 1.37 -16.64
C MET A 161 8.53 2.37 -16.06
N ASP A 162 7.24 2.11 -16.23
CA ASP A 162 6.15 2.95 -15.70
C ASP A 162 5.69 2.59 -14.28
N VAL A 163 6.42 1.71 -13.58
CA VAL A 163 6.19 1.43 -12.15
C VAL A 163 7.21 2.23 -11.34
N ASN A 164 6.72 3.05 -10.42
CA ASN A 164 7.53 4.03 -9.67
C ASN A 164 8.15 3.44 -8.39
N ALA A 165 7.53 2.41 -7.81
CA ALA A 165 8.06 1.68 -6.67
C ALA A 165 7.65 0.20 -6.72
N ILE A 166 8.46 -0.67 -6.12
CA ILE A 166 8.12 -2.08 -5.88
C ILE A 166 8.26 -2.41 -4.40
N ASP A 167 7.21 -3.01 -3.86
CA ASP A 167 7.20 -3.61 -2.53
C ASP A 167 7.59 -5.09 -2.64
N VAL A 168 8.80 -5.39 -2.17
CA VAL A 168 9.38 -6.74 -2.23
C VAL A 168 9.07 -7.57 -1.00
N THR A 169 8.19 -7.13 -0.09
CA THR A 169 7.89 -7.85 1.17
C THR A 169 7.48 -9.30 0.91
N GLY A 170 6.55 -9.52 -0.03
CA GLY A 170 6.09 -10.85 -0.42
C GLY A 170 6.91 -11.53 -1.52
N VAL A 171 8.00 -10.92 -2.01
CA VAL A 171 8.86 -11.55 -3.02
C VAL A 171 9.66 -12.69 -2.35
N PRO A 172 9.60 -13.92 -2.90
CA PRO A 172 10.40 -15.05 -2.42
C PRO A 172 11.89 -14.71 -2.34
N SER A 173 12.57 -15.23 -1.32
CA SER A 173 13.97 -14.92 -1.03
C SER A 173 14.91 -15.14 -2.22
N GLU A 174 14.65 -16.19 -2.99
CA GLU A 174 15.39 -16.63 -4.17
C GLU A 174 15.19 -15.71 -5.38
N LEU A 175 14.13 -14.92 -5.42
CA LEU A 175 13.85 -13.94 -6.49
C LEU A 175 14.16 -12.50 -6.09
N ARG A 176 14.36 -12.24 -4.80
CA ARG A 176 14.49 -10.87 -4.25
C ARG A 176 15.65 -10.11 -4.87
N VAL A 177 16.82 -10.73 -4.94
CA VAL A 177 18.02 -10.09 -5.51
C VAL A 177 17.83 -9.72 -6.98
N ASP A 178 17.18 -10.57 -7.76
CA ASP A 178 16.94 -10.31 -9.18
C ASP A 178 15.83 -9.25 -9.38
N ALA A 179 14.81 -9.24 -8.52
CA ALA A 179 13.80 -8.17 -8.52
C ALA A 179 14.41 -6.81 -8.17
N GLU A 180 15.28 -6.73 -7.16
CA GLU A 180 16.02 -5.51 -6.81
C GLU A 180 16.95 -5.06 -7.93
N ARG A 181 17.63 -6.00 -8.60
CA ARG A 181 18.47 -5.70 -9.76
C ARG A 181 17.65 -5.13 -10.93
N ALA A 182 16.49 -5.70 -11.23
CA ALA A 182 15.59 -5.20 -12.27
C ALA A 182 15.01 -3.82 -11.92
N ALA A 183 14.68 -3.59 -10.64
CA ALA A 183 14.24 -2.29 -10.15
C ALA A 183 15.30 -1.19 -10.36
N ALA A 184 16.59 -1.54 -10.24
CA ALA A 184 17.69 -0.60 -10.44
C ALA A 184 17.78 -0.04 -11.87
N GLU A 185 17.19 -0.68 -12.89
CA GLU A 185 17.26 -0.24 -14.29
C GLU A 185 16.65 1.15 -14.53
N ASN A 186 15.61 1.52 -13.78
CA ASN A 186 15.04 2.87 -13.77
C ASN A 186 15.16 3.57 -12.41
N VAL A 187 15.96 2.99 -11.50
CA VAL A 187 16.15 3.48 -10.13
C VAL A 187 14.80 3.65 -9.40
N LYS A 188 13.79 2.81 -9.73
CA LYS A 188 12.52 2.82 -9.00
C LYS A 188 12.77 2.44 -7.55
N ARG A 189 11.93 2.95 -6.67
CA ARG A 189 12.08 2.69 -5.23
C ARG A 189 11.82 1.23 -4.93
N VAL A 190 12.69 0.61 -4.13
CA VAL A 190 12.46 -0.71 -3.54
C VAL A 190 12.07 -0.51 -2.09
N VAL A 191 10.94 -1.09 -1.70
CA VAL A 191 10.44 -1.07 -0.32
C VAL A 191 10.34 -2.50 0.19
N CYS A 192 10.78 -2.71 1.43
CA CYS A 192 10.50 -3.93 2.17
C CYS A 192 9.79 -3.54 3.46
N GLY A 193 8.66 -4.17 3.73
CA GLY A 193 7.95 -4.02 4.99
C GLY A 193 8.78 -4.52 6.18
N PRO A 194 8.35 -4.19 7.41
CA PRO A 194 9.08 -4.52 8.61
C PRO A 194 9.10 -6.05 8.84
N ASP A 195 10.22 -6.55 9.36
CA ASP A 195 10.37 -7.94 9.79
C ASP A 195 9.79 -8.12 11.19
N VAL A 196 8.46 -8.04 11.27
CA VAL A 196 7.67 -8.17 12.49
C VAL A 196 6.44 -9.03 12.22
N ASP A 197 5.87 -9.64 13.28
CA ASP A 197 4.59 -10.33 13.18
C ASP A 197 3.53 -9.34 12.65
N PRO A 198 2.84 -9.64 11.52
CA PRO A 198 1.81 -8.77 10.95
C PRO A 198 0.65 -8.44 11.90
N PHE A 199 0.47 -9.23 12.96
CA PHE A 199 -0.54 -9.00 13.99
C PHE A 199 -0.07 -8.12 15.16
N ASP A 200 1.21 -7.77 15.23
CA ASP A 200 1.74 -6.83 16.22
C ASP A 200 1.36 -5.38 15.85
N GLU A 201 1.22 -4.51 16.84
CA GLU A 201 1.02 -3.08 16.62
C GLU A 201 2.20 -2.45 15.87
N ALA A 202 3.41 -3.00 16.01
CA ALA A 202 4.59 -2.60 15.26
C ALA A 202 4.47 -2.83 13.74
N ALA A 203 3.53 -3.67 13.29
CA ALA A 203 3.28 -3.92 11.86
C ALA A 203 2.49 -2.80 11.16
N GLN A 204 2.04 -1.79 11.90
CA GLN A 204 1.37 -0.59 11.35
C GLN A 204 2.08 0.68 11.82
N SER A 205 2.42 1.54 10.87
CA SER A 205 3.21 2.74 11.14
C SER A 205 2.97 3.79 10.05
N PRO A 206 2.93 5.09 10.40
CA PRO A 206 2.78 6.13 9.39
C PRO A 206 4.00 6.18 8.47
N TYR A 207 5.14 5.64 8.91
CA TYR A 207 6.37 5.57 8.13
C TYR A 207 6.30 4.56 6.98
N GLU A 208 5.40 3.57 7.03
CA GLU A 208 5.12 2.70 5.87
C GLU A 208 4.52 3.47 4.71
N VAL A 209 3.76 4.54 5.00
CA VAL A 209 3.26 5.45 3.98
C VAL A 209 4.42 6.24 3.38
N THR A 210 5.31 6.78 4.22
CA THR A 210 6.49 7.56 3.80
C THR A 210 7.40 6.79 2.85
N ALA A 211 7.52 5.47 3.04
CA ALA A 211 8.30 4.62 2.16
C ALA A 211 7.82 4.69 0.70
N LEU A 212 6.56 5.09 0.45
CA LEU A 212 5.94 5.22 -0.86
C LEU A 212 5.56 6.67 -1.21
N MET A 213 6.32 7.63 -0.67
CA MET A 213 6.17 9.05 -0.96
C MET A 213 7.49 9.69 -1.40
N GLU A 214 7.34 10.74 -2.21
CA GLU A 214 8.39 11.68 -2.58
C GLU A 214 8.21 13.00 -1.84
N PHE A 215 9.32 13.69 -1.55
CA PHE A 215 9.28 14.96 -0.85
C PHE A 215 9.63 16.09 -1.81
N LYS A 216 8.65 16.97 -2.04
CA LYS A 216 8.82 18.14 -2.88
C LYS A 216 9.01 19.38 -2.02
N THR A 217 10.18 19.99 -2.12
CA THR A 217 10.47 21.26 -1.47
C THR A 217 10.19 22.42 -2.43
N VAL A 218 9.28 23.30 -2.01
CA VAL A 218 8.90 24.51 -2.75
C VAL A 218 9.50 25.72 -2.08
N TRP A 219 10.11 26.59 -2.88
CA TRP A 219 10.64 27.88 -2.47
C TRP A 219 9.77 28.98 -3.07
N HIS A 220 9.06 29.73 -2.24
CA HIS A 220 8.27 30.87 -2.68
C HIS A 220 8.91 32.17 -2.19
N PRO A 221 9.32 33.09 -3.08
CA PRO A 221 9.84 34.39 -2.68
C PRO A 221 8.84 35.15 -1.82
N ILE A 222 9.33 35.77 -0.76
CA ILE A 222 8.58 36.73 0.05
C ILE A 222 8.95 38.12 -0.47
N GLY A 223 7.95 38.92 -0.80
CA GLY A 223 8.16 40.34 -1.12
C GLY A 223 8.73 41.10 0.08
N PRO A 224 9.33 42.28 -0.14
CA PRO A 224 9.72 43.17 0.95
C PRO A 224 8.53 43.58 1.83
#